data_AF-A0A7V5ZGD9-F1
#
_entry.id   AF-A0A7V5ZGD9-F1
#
_cell.length_a   1.000
_cell.length_b   1.000
_cell.length_c   1.000
_cell.angle_alpha   90.00
_cell.angle_beta   90.00
_cell.angle_gamma   90.00
#
_symmetry.space_group_name_H-M   'P 1'
#
loop_
_entity.id
_entity.type
_entity.pdbx_description
1 polymer ?
#
loop_
_entity_poly.entity_id
_entity_poly.type
_entity_poly.pdbx_seq_one_letter_code
_entity_poly.pdbx_strand_id
1 'polypeptide(L)'
;EFASAVPNLAERARQYGMPTKQIEGMDLLEVYREAEEIIRHVRHTPEPFFVEVLTYRFEGHGIADNPTNQALYRTKEEVEYWRQRDPIVGAARFLLENGLATESELLEWDAEAKRLALEAVAFADASPEPPLEELYRDVYTDMEVPEWRY
;
A
#
# COMPACT_ATOMS: atom_id res chain seq x y z
N GLU A 1 -4.47 -1.94 22.70
CA GLU A 1 -3.68 -3.18 22.85
C GLU A 1 -2.33 -2.99 22.17
N PHE A 2 -1.22 -3.17 22.89
CA PHE A 2 0.10 -3.23 22.27
C PHE A 2 0.51 -4.70 22.24
N ALA A 3 0.59 -5.30 21.05
CA ALA A 3 0.97 -6.71 20.90
C ALA A 3 2.44 -6.98 21.27
N SER A 4 3.27 -5.95 21.48
CA SER A 4 4.64 -6.05 21.97
C SER A 4 5.11 -4.73 22.59
N ALA A 5 6.04 -4.83 23.54
CA ALA A 5 6.67 -3.68 24.23
C ALA A 5 7.70 -2.93 23.37
N VAL A 6 8.11 -3.49 22.23
CA VAL A 6 9.00 -2.84 21.26
C VAL A 6 8.12 -2.16 20.20
N PRO A 7 7.89 -0.84 20.24
CA PRO A 7 6.93 -0.20 19.33
C PRO A 7 7.41 -0.18 17.86
N ASN A 8 8.72 -0.14 17.65
CA ASN A 8 9.35 -0.07 16.32
C ASN A 8 9.43 -1.46 15.67
N LEU A 9 8.82 -1.65 14.50
CA LEU A 9 8.83 -2.95 13.83
C LEU A 9 10.21 -3.29 13.26
N ALA A 10 10.96 -2.30 12.76
CA ALA A 10 12.33 -2.52 12.28
C ALA A 10 13.26 -3.01 13.40
N GLU A 11 13.08 -2.56 14.64
CA GLU A 11 13.85 -3.06 15.79
C GLU A 11 13.54 -4.53 16.10
N ARG A 12 12.27 -4.94 15.98
CA ARG A 12 11.89 -6.35 16.13
C ARG A 12 12.55 -7.21 15.05
N ALA A 13 12.50 -6.76 13.80
CA ALA A 13 13.08 -7.49 12.67
C ALA A 13 14.60 -7.66 12.78
N ARG A 14 15.29 -6.68 13.38
CA ARG A 14 16.75 -6.71 13.57
C ARG A 14 17.21 -7.92 14.39
N GLN A 15 16.36 -8.44 15.29
CA GLN A 15 16.68 -9.61 16.12
C GLN A 15 16.87 -10.90 15.32
N TYR A 16 16.38 -10.95 14.07
CA TYR A 16 16.57 -12.07 13.16
C TYR A 16 17.88 -12.00 12.36
N GLY A 17 18.74 -11.02 12.65
CA GLY A 17 20.05 -10.88 11.99
C GLY A 17 19.99 -10.32 10.56
N MET A 18 18.87 -9.72 10.17
CA MET A 18 18.72 -9.05 8.87
C MET A 18 18.90 -7.52 9.00
N PRO A 19 19.38 -6.84 7.95
CA PRO A 19 19.37 -5.38 7.89
C PRO A 19 17.93 -4.84 7.94
N THR A 20 17.77 -3.70 8.60
CA THR A 20 16.47 -3.08 8.84
C THR A 20 16.54 -1.58 8.64
N LYS A 21 15.51 -0.96 8.05
CA LYS A 21 15.40 0.50 7.96
C LYS A 21 13.97 0.96 8.26
N GLN A 22 13.86 2.09 8.95
CA GLN A 22 12.60 2.82 9.11
C GLN A 22 12.66 4.04 8.20
N ILE A 23 11.58 4.30 7.46
CA ILE A 23 11.47 5.35 6.43
C ILE A 23 10.21 6.17 6.70
N GLU A 24 10.29 7.50 6.50
CA GLU A 24 9.12 8.38 6.48
C GLU A 24 8.29 8.11 5.21
N GLY A 25 7.16 7.43 5.38
CA GLY A 25 6.28 7.02 4.29
C GLY A 25 5.39 8.13 3.76
N MET A 26 5.31 9.27 4.46
CA MET A 26 4.58 10.45 4.00
C MET A 26 5.47 11.38 3.12
N ASP A 27 6.74 11.04 2.91
CA ASP A 27 7.65 11.67 1.93
C ASP A 27 7.92 10.71 0.76
N LEU A 28 7.27 10.97 -0.39
CA LEU A 28 7.42 10.15 -1.59
C LEU A 28 8.88 10.07 -2.09
N LEU A 29 9.65 11.15 -1.96
CA LEU A 29 11.02 11.19 -2.45
C LEU A 29 11.95 10.43 -1.51
N GLU A 30 11.73 10.49 -0.20
CA GLU A 30 12.43 9.63 0.75
C GLU A 30 12.17 8.16 0.46
N VAL A 31 10.90 7.76 0.35
CA VAL A 31 10.53 6.37 0.02
C VAL A 31 11.20 5.91 -1.27
N TYR A 32 11.19 6.73 -2.32
CA TYR A 32 11.82 6.37 -3.60
C TYR A 32 13.33 6.16 -3.48
N ARG A 33 14.07 7.13 -2.90
CA ARG A 33 15.53 7.03 -2.75
C ARG A 33 15.92 5.82 -1.92
N GLU A 34 15.22 5.62 -0.82
CA GLU A 34 15.49 4.54 0.11
C GLU A 34 15.16 3.18 -0.46
N ALA A 35 14.03 3.05 -1.16
CA ALA A 35 13.70 1.84 -1.89
C ALA A 35 14.75 1.52 -2.96
N GLU A 36 15.25 2.51 -3.71
CA GLU A 36 16.28 2.29 -4.72
C GLU A 36 17.57 1.72 -4.10
N GLU A 37 18.05 2.31 -3.00
CA GLU A 37 19.25 1.83 -2.29
C GLU A 37 19.06 0.42 -1.74
N ILE A 38 17.92 0.14 -1.12
CA ILE A 38 17.62 -1.16 -0.51
C ILE A 38 17.46 -2.25 -1.58
N ILE A 39 16.76 -1.96 -2.67
CA ILE A 39 16.62 -2.90 -3.80
C ILE A 39 18.00 -3.18 -4.40
N ARG A 40 18.86 -2.17 -4.55
CA ARG A 40 20.23 -2.35 -5.01
C ARG A 40 21.00 -3.25 -4.05
N HIS A 41 20.92 -3.02 -2.73
CA HIS A 41 21.56 -3.88 -1.72
C HIS A 41 21.12 -5.34 -1.84
N VAL A 42 19.81 -5.61 -1.83
CA VAL A 42 19.26 -6.98 -1.89
C VAL A 42 19.59 -7.70 -3.20
N ARG A 43 19.77 -6.96 -4.31
CA ARG A 43 20.21 -7.56 -5.59
C ARG A 43 21.69 -7.93 -5.59
N HIS A 44 22.54 -7.17 -4.89
CA HIS A 44 23.98 -7.45 -4.80
C HIS A 44 24.30 -8.44 -3.69
N THR A 45 23.53 -8.41 -2.60
CA THR A 45 23.66 -9.24 -1.42
C THR A 45 22.35 -10.01 -1.25
N PRO A 46 22.32 -11.34 -1.52
CA PRO A 46 21.10 -12.13 -1.49
C PRO A 46 20.67 -12.45 -0.04
N GLU A 47 20.40 -11.40 0.74
CA GLU A 47 19.88 -11.46 2.10
C GLU A 47 18.57 -10.68 2.21
N PRO A 48 17.63 -11.10 3.08
CA PRO A 48 16.41 -10.36 3.30
C PRO A 48 16.71 -8.99 3.94
N PHE A 49 15.92 -7.98 3.59
CA PHE A 49 15.98 -6.65 4.19
C PHE A 49 14.58 -6.29 4.69
N PHE A 50 14.47 -5.86 5.95
CA PHE A 50 13.19 -5.42 6.51
C PHE A 50 13.04 -3.90 6.45
N VAL A 51 11.92 -3.42 5.93
CA VAL A 51 11.64 -1.99 5.80
C VAL A 51 10.34 -1.65 6.51
N GLU A 52 10.41 -0.76 7.49
CA GLU A 52 9.25 -0.17 8.15
C GLU A 52 8.95 1.19 7.52
N VAL A 53 7.87 1.29 6.76
CA VAL A 53 7.43 2.54 6.14
C VAL A 53 6.36 3.16 7.02
N LEU A 54 6.67 4.29 7.66
CA LEU A 54 5.77 4.99 8.56
C LEU A 54 4.74 5.78 7.77
N THR A 55 3.46 5.42 7.88
CA THR A 55 2.40 6.07 7.10
C THR A 55 1.09 6.14 7.89
N TYR A 56 0.07 6.76 7.29
CA TYR A 56 -1.24 6.94 7.90
C TYR A 56 -2.37 6.50 6.97
N ARG A 57 -3.30 5.70 7.50
CA ARG A 57 -4.52 5.31 6.78
C ARG A 57 -5.61 6.34 7.04
N PHE A 58 -5.91 7.19 6.07
CA PHE A 58 -6.93 8.23 6.22
C PHE A 58 -8.33 7.65 6.43
N GLU A 59 -8.69 6.63 5.67
CA GLU A 59 -10.03 6.04 5.71
C GLU A 59 -10.16 4.92 6.77
N GLY A 60 -11.36 4.36 6.90
CA GLY A 60 -11.64 3.21 7.76
C GLY A 60 -10.85 1.97 7.38
N HIS A 61 -10.84 0.97 8.27
CA HIS A 61 -10.16 -0.32 8.06
C HIS A 61 -10.75 -1.11 6.90
N GLY A 62 -12.06 -0.93 6.67
CA GLY A 62 -12.78 -1.45 5.54
C GLY A 62 -14.16 -0.80 5.47
N ILE A 63 -15.01 -1.28 4.56
CA ILE A 63 -16.34 -0.69 4.31
C ILE A 63 -17.23 -0.74 5.56
N ALA A 64 -17.11 -1.77 6.40
CA ALA A 64 -17.86 -1.90 7.64
C ALA A 64 -17.41 -0.92 8.75
N ASP A 65 -16.22 -0.34 8.62
CA ASP A 65 -15.63 0.59 9.57
C ASP A 65 -16.00 2.04 9.22
N ASN A 66 -17.29 2.35 9.43
CA ASN A 66 -17.88 3.65 9.12
C ASN A 66 -17.33 4.78 10.04
N PRO A 67 -17.61 6.06 9.74
CA PRO A 67 -17.09 7.18 10.53
C PRO A 67 -17.43 7.13 12.04
N THR A 68 -18.55 6.52 12.42
CA THR A 68 -18.93 6.33 13.82
C THR A 68 -18.03 5.32 14.50
N ASN A 69 -17.70 4.22 13.83
CA ASN A 69 -16.79 3.19 14.34
C ASN A 69 -15.35 3.70 14.42
N GLN A 70 -14.92 4.50 13.45
CA GLN A 70 -13.58 5.11 13.43
C GLN A 70 -13.35 6.04 14.64
N ALA A 71 -14.37 6.80 15.04
CA ALA A 71 -14.29 7.71 16.17
C ALA A 71 -14.08 7.00 17.53
N LEU A 72 -14.23 5.67 17.58
CA LEU A 72 -14.02 4.88 18.80
C LEU A 72 -12.53 4.67 19.12
N TYR A 73 -11.63 4.80 18.15
CA TYR A 73 -10.23 4.43 18.33
C TYR A 73 -9.21 5.42 17.76
N ARG A 74 -9.66 6.53 17.14
CA ARG A 74 -8.81 7.63 16.70
C ARG A 74 -9.57 8.97 16.72
N THR A 75 -8.84 10.07 16.86
CA THR A 75 -9.45 11.41 16.91
C THR A 75 -9.51 12.04 15.51
N LYS A 76 -10.39 13.03 15.33
CA LYS A 76 -10.45 13.80 14.08
C LYS A 76 -9.20 14.64 13.90
N GLU A 77 -8.66 15.15 14.99
CA GLU A 77 -7.46 15.98 15.04
C GLU A 77 -6.23 15.20 14.58
N GLU A 78 -6.11 13.93 14.98
CA GLU A 78 -5.05 13.03 14.52
C GLU A 78 -5.12 12.83 13.00
N VAL A 79 -6.31 12.50 12.48
CA VAL A 79 -6.51 12.28 11.04
C VAL A 79 -6.17 13.55 10.24
N GLU A 80 -6.63 14.71 10.71
CA GLU A 80 -6.38 16.00 10.05
C GLU A 80 -4.89 16.37 10.06
N TYR A 81 -4.20 16.15 11.18
CA TYR A 81 -2.74 16.33 11.28
C TYR A 81 -1.99 15.54 10.21
N TRP A 82 -2.43 14.30 9.93
CA TRP A 82 -1.83 13.46 8.90
C TRP A 82 -2.27 13.82 7.49
N ARG A 83 -3.51 14.28 7.28
CA ARG A 83 -3.97 14.77 5.97
C ARG A 83 -3.17 15.98 5.49
N GLN A 84 -2.73 16.85 6.40
CA GLN A 84 -1.82 17.96 6.06
C GLN A 84 -0.44 17.49 5.56
N ARG A 85 -0.11 16.21 5.77
CA ARG A 85 1.13 15.56 5.34
C ARG A 85 0.90 14.60 4.18
N ASP A 86 -0.23 14.70 3.48
CA ASP A 86 -0.53 13.80 2.36
C ASP A 86 0.63 13.77 1.35
N PRO A 87 1.23 12.59 1.07
CA PRO A 87 2.39 12.47 0.19
C PRO A 87 2.09 12.89 -1.24
N ILE A 88 0.83 12.80 -1.70
CA ILE A 88 0.44 13.25 -3.04
C ILE A 88 0.49 14.77 -3.11
N VAL A 89 -0.02 15.45 -2.08
CA VAL A 89 0.04 16.91 -1.98
C VAL A 89 1.50 17.39 -1.86
N GLY A 90 2.31 16.69 -1.06
CA GLY A 90 3.73 16.96 -0.93
C GLY A 90 4.48 16.83 -2.27
N ALA A 91 4.22 15.76 -3.02
CA ALA A 91 4.81 15.53 -4.33
C ALA A 91 4.35 16.57 -5.36
N ALA A 92 3.06 16.91 -5.41
CA ALA A 92 2.53 17.96 -6.28
C ALA A 92 3.22 19.31 -6.02
N ARG A 93 3.36 19.70 -4.74
CA ARG A 93 4.10 20.92 -4.36
C ARG A 93 5.55 20.87 -4.82
N PHE A 94 6.25 19.77 -4.60
CA PHE A 94 7.63 19.60 -5.05
C PHE A 94 7.77 19.81 -6.58
N LEU A 95 6.85 19.23 -7.36
CA LEU A 95 6.88 19.36 -8.82
C LEU A 95 6.69 20.82 -9.27
N LEU A 96 5.74 21.54 -8.65
CA LEU A 96 5.48 22.95 -8.96
C LEU A 96 6.66 23.85 -8.56
N GLU A 97 7.18 23.69 -7.34
CA GLU A 97 8.29 24.50 -6.82
C GLU A 97 9.59 24.35 -7.63
N ASN A 98 9.77 23.19 -8.27
CA ASN A 98 10.94 22.90 -9.11
C ASN A 98 10.68 23.08 -10.62
N GLY A 99 9.50 23.56 -11.02
CA GLY A 99 9.14 23.76 -12.43
C GLY A 99 9.14 22.46 -13.24
N LEU A 100 8.89 21.32 -12.59
CA LEU A 100 8.81 20.00 -13.21
C LEU A 100 7.41 19.66 -13.72
N ALA A 101 6.41 20.42 -13.27
CA ALA A 101 5.04 20.37 -13.76
C ALA A 101 4.37 21.73 -13.56
N THR A 102 3.26 21.95 -14.27
CA THR A 102 2.35 23.07 -14.12
C THR A 102 1.06 22.65 -13.42
N GLU A 103 0.30 23.61 -12.88
CA GLU A 103 -1.01 23.32 -12.28
C GLU A 103 -1.97 22.66 -13.28
N SER A 104 -1.91 23.05 -14.57
CA SER A 104 -2.73 22.43 -15.62
C SER A 104 -2.39 20.95 -15.80
N GLU A 105 -1.11 20.60 -15.86
CA GLU A 105 -0.66 19.21 -15.98
C GLU A 105 -1.09 18.37 -14.78
N LEU A 106 -1.01 18.91 -13.56
CA LEU A 106 -1.48 18.20 -12.36
C LEU A 106 -2.98 17.92 -12.40
N LEU A 107 -3.79 18.89 -12.84
CA LEU A 107 -5.23 18.72 -13.00
C LEU A 107 -5.57 17.70 -14.10
N GLU A 108 -4.82 17.72 -15.19
CA GLU A 108 -4.95 16.74 -16.28
C GLU A 108 -4.63 15.32 -15.80
N TRP A 109 -3.58 15.13 -15.01
CA TRP A 109 -3.23 13.81 -14.45
C TRP A 109 -4.27 13.30 -13.45
N ASP A 110 -4.84 14.16 -12.60
CA ASP A 110 -5.92 13.78 -11.69
C ASP A 110 -7.20 13.38 -12.46
N ALA A 111 -7.56 14.16 -13.50
CA ALA A 111 -8.68 13.84 -14.37
C ALA A 111 -8.47 12.50 -15.10
N GLU A 112 -7.26 12.27 -15.60
CA GLU A 112 -6.89 11.03 -16.28
C GLU A 112 -6.95 9.83 -15.34
N ALA A 113 -6.41 9.95 -14.12
CA ALA A 113 -6.48 8.89 -13.11
C ALA A 113 -7.93 8.52 -12.77
N LYS A 114 -8.82 9.52 -12.63
CA LYS A 114 -10.26 9.31 -12.41
C LYS A 114 -10.93 8.63 -13.59
N ARG A 115 -10.60 9.04 -14.83
CA ARG A 115 -11.12 8.43 -16.05
C ARG A 115 -10.74 6.96 -16.12
N LEU A 116 -9.47 6.63 -15.90
CA LEU A 116 -8.97 5.25 -15.91
C LEU A 116 -9.65 4.38 -14.84
N ALA A 117 -9.88 4.93 -13.64
CA ALA A 117 -10.60 4.22 -12.59
C ALA A 117 -12.06 3.91 -12.97
N LEU A 118 -12.77 4.87 -13.57
CA LEU A 118 -14.14 4.67 -14.03
C LEU A 118 -14.23 3.67 -15.19
N GLU A 119 -13.26 3.68 -16.09
CA GLU A 119 -13.17 2.70 -17.18
C GLU A 119 -12.93 1.29 -16.66
N ALA A 120 -12.08 1.13 -15.64
CA ALA A 120 -11.87 -0.16 -14.98
C ALA A 120 -13.15 -0.69 -14.30
N VAL A 121 -13.94 0.20 -13.66
CA VAL A 121 -15.25 -0.16 -13.09
C VAL A 121 -16.23 -0.57 -14.19
N ALA A 122 -16.36 0.22 -15.26
CA ALA A 122 -17.26 -0.10 -16.37
C ALA A 122 -16.89 -1.43 -17.05
N PHE A 123 -15.60 -1.72 -17.18
CA PHE A 123 -15.11 -3.00 -17.68
C PHE A 123 -15.50 -4.15 -16.73
N ALA A 124 -15.33 -3.98 -15.42
CA ALA A 124 -15.70 -4.99 -14.43
C ALA A 124 -17.22 -5.25 -14.42
N ASP A 125 -18.04 -4.21 -14.45
CA ASP A 125 -19.52 -4.32 -14.46
C ASP A 125 -20.06 -4.95 -15.75
N ALA A 126 -19.39 -4.72 -16.88
CA ALA A 126 -19.76 -5.30 -18.18
C ALA A 126 -19.22 -6.73 -18.37
N SER A 127 -18.33 -7.20 -17.48
CA SER A 127 -17.77 -8.54 -17.56
C SER A 127 -18.84 -9.57 -17.19
N PRO A 128 -18.91 -10.71 -17.91
CA PRO A 128 -19.87 -11.75 -17.56
C PRO A 128 -19.54 -12.36 -16.19
N GLU A 129 -20.57 -12.76 -15.46
CA GLU A 129 -20.41 -13.58 -14.27
C GLU A 129 -19.63 -14.86 -14.62
N PRO A 130 -18.68 -15.30 -13.78
CA PRO A 130 -17.96 -16.53 -14.01
C PRO A 130 -18.95 -17.72 -14.01
N PRO A 131 -18.78 -18.70 -14.91
CA PRO A 131 -19.61 -19.89 -14.89
C PRO A 131 -19.27 -20.74 -13.66
N LEU A 132 -20.19 -21.61 -13.22
CA LEU A 132 -20.05 -22.37 -11.97
C LEU A 132 -18.79 -23.24 -11.94
N GLU A 133 -18.34 -23.70 -13.12
CA GLU A 133 -17.15 -24.52 -13.28
C GLU A 133 -15.87 -23.82 -12.78
N GLU A 134 -15.79 -22.49 -12.83
CA GLU A 134 -14.66 -21.72 -12.30
C GLU A 134 -14.49 -21.89 -10.78
N LEU A 135 -15.55 -22.26 -10.05
CA LEU A 135 -15.47 -22.54 -8.61
C LEU A 135 -14.52 -23.70 -8.27
N TYR A 136 -14.36 -24.66 -9.20
CA TYR A 136 -13.58 -25.87 -8.98
C TYR A 136 -12.18 -25.81 -9.63
N ARG A 137 -11.90 -24.73 -10.36
CA ARG A 137 -10.61 -24.52 -11.02
C ARG A 137 -9.56 -24.08 -9.99
N ASP A 138 -8.29 -24.38 -10.28
CA ASP A 138 -7.12 -24.00 -9.48
C ASP A 138 -7.08 -24.52 -8.03
N VAL A 139 -7.96 -25.48 -7.68
CA VAL A 139 -7.95 -26.18 -6.38
C VAL A 139 -6.84 -27.23 -6.33
N TYR A 140 -6.68 -27.98 -7.43
CA TYR A 140 -5.65 -28.99 -7.63
C TYR A 140 -5.05 -28.81 -9.03
N THR A 141 -3.81 -29.26 -9.22
CA THR A 141 -3.26 -29.50 -10.55
C THR A 141 -3.77 -30.83 -11.11
N ASP A 142 -3.38 -31.20 -12.34
CA ASP A 142 -3.69 -32.50 -12.97
C ASP A 142 -3.10 -33.73 -12.23
N MET A 143 -2.70 -33.60 -10.96
CA MET A 143 -2.32 -34.75 -10.15
C MET A 143 -3.55 -35.64 -9.96
N GLU A 144 -3.46 -36.87 -10.48
CA GLU A 144 -4.37 -37.95 -10.08
C GLU A 144 -4.39 -37.99 -8.56
N VAL A 145 -5.53 -37.61 -7.96
CA VAL A 145 -5.75 -37.77 -6.53
C VAL A 145 -5.63 -39.28 -6.28
N PRO A 146 -4.61 -39.76 -5.55
CA PRO A 146 -4.51 -41.18 -5.27
C PRO A 146 -5.80 -41.58 -4.58
N GLU A 147 -6.47 -42.63 -5.04
CA GLU A 147 -7.62 -43.18 -4.33
C GLU A 147 -7.20 -43.39 -2.88
N TRP A 148 -7.78 -42.60 -1.98
CA TRP A 148 -7.57 -42.78 -0.55
C TRP A 148 -8.16 -44.14 -0.19
N ARG A 149 -7.29 -45.16 -0.10
CA ARG A 149 -7.63 -46.46 0.44
C ARG A 149 -7.86 -46.29 1.94
N TYR A 150 -9.14 -46.31 2.33
CA TYR A 150 -9.54 -46.66 3.70
C TYR A 150 -9.09 -48.08 4.05
#